data_AF-A0A952RW13-F1
#
_entry.id   AF-A0A952RW13-F1
#
_cell.length_a   1.000
_cell.length_b   1.000
_cell.length_c   1.000
_cell.angle_alpha   90.00
_cell.angle_beta   90.00
_cell.angle_gamma   90.00
#
_symmetry.space_group_name_H-M   'P 1'
#
loop_
_entity.id
_entity.type
_entity.pdbx_description
1 polymer ?
#
loop_
_entity_poly.entity_id
_entity_poly.type
_entity_poly.pdbx_seq_one_letter_code
_entity_poly.pdbx_strand_id
1 'polypeptide(L)'
;MGVVLGVGACGEVDPEGDLSEQIAAVANTNDGATCTEPNDGQDPKILKVCTGTKGSKGRCVPDLFLTGDNAGKFEAADCPKEMSCVPEEVVAKGSKIELKKCESVLGVEGRCFWPLAKEILGNYDQLKAATKDQCEGEQVCAPCGHPVTGKATGICLLGAAHECKGPKKPAARTGKCPQDEPILEESGFKQEECSSNMLCVDAALVEGPQAAKLAKCKTGLCAPKKSVLRAGGYVPKTCKSLGGAEGRCVNAGVPEIGAQKDLLPVADCDADERCAPCFDPRTGVDTGSCSQVPCDKPKEPAKLFAPCCEGKGRCVPTAAAGSAASSLGPATCSGETPLCAPNEFVGISKPRACKARLSGNGVCLSRCIITKGGIFAGLIQGSCEDEELCAPCKQLPPGTEGCQ
;
A
#
# COMPACT_ATOMS: atom_id res chain seq x y z
N MET A 1 -46.22 -56.55 -24.07
CA MET A 1 -45.86 -55.53 -23.07
C MET A 1 -44.84 -56.16 -22.14
N GLY A 2 -43.55 -55.99 -22.46
CA GLY A 2 -42.44 -56.64 -21.77
C GLY A 2 -41.79 -55.67 -20.78
N VAL A 3 -41.74 -56.08 -19.51
CA VAL A 3 -41.05 -55.38 -18.43
C VAL A 3 -39.60 -55.86 -18.42
N VAL A 4 -38.66 -54.95 -18.65
CA VAL A 4 -37.22 -55.20 -18.52
C VAL A 4 -36.82 -54.86 -17.08
N LEU A 5 -36.39 -55.87 -16.33
CA LEU A 5 -35.74 -55.75 -15.03
C LEU A 5 -34.26 -55.43 -15.25
N GLY A 6 -33.85 -54.19 -14.96
CA GLY A 6 -32.46 -53.80 -14.88
C GLY A 6 -31.94 -54.00 -13.45
N VAL A 7 -31.02 -54.94 -13.27
CA VAL A 7 -30.25 -55.13 -12.05
C VAL A 7 -29.20 -54.01 -11.98
N GLY A 8 -29.43 -53.02 -11.11
CA GLY A 8 -28.44 -52.01 -10.77
C GLY A 8 -27.46 -52.57 -9.75
N ALA A 9 -26.20 -52.72 -10.14
CA ALA A 9 -25.12 -53.08 -9.24
C ALA A 9 -24.95 -51.99 -8.17
N CYS A 10 -24.95 -52.39 -6.90
CA CYS A 10 -24.50 -51.54 -5.80
C CYS A 10 -22.98 -51.41 -5.90
N GLY A 11 -22.49 -50.21 -6.22
CA GLY A 11 -21.09 -49.88 -6.01
C GLY A 11 -20.81 -49.82 -4.51
N GLU A 12 -19.69 -50.41 -4.08
CA GLU A 12 -19.16 -50.25 -2.73
C GLU A 12 -18.95 -48.76 -2.46
N VAL A 13 -19.73 -48.21 -1.54
CA VAL A 13 -19.50 -46.88 -0.97
C VAL A 13 -18.41 -47.08 0.07
N ASP A 14 -17.20 -46.64 -0.23
CA ASP A 14 -16.10 -46.57 0.73
C ASP A 14 -16.45 -45.50 1.79
N PRO A 15 -16.73 -45.88 3.05
CA PRO A 15 -17.05 -44.93 4.10
C PRO A 15 -15.81 -44.19 4.64
N GLU A 16 -14.60 -44.55 4.19
CA GLU A 16 -13.33 -43.94 4.60
C GLU A 16 -12.70 -43.21 3.42
N GLY A 17 -13.25 -42.03 3.09
CA GLY A 17 -12.76 -41.20 1.99
C GLY A 17 -11.24 -41.07 1.97
N ASP A 18 -10.63 -41.49 0.86
CA ASP A 18 -9.19 -41.47 0.61
C ASP A 18 -8.62 -40.04 0.72
N LEU A 19 -8.10 -39.71 1.90
CA LEU A 19 -7.43 -38.45 2.25
C LEU A 19 -6.06 -38.29 1.56
N SER A 20 -5.60 -39.28 0.80
CA SER A 20 -4.22 -39.37 0.36
C SER A 20 -3.91 -38.59 -0.93
N GLU A 21 -4.93 -38.22 -1.73
CA GLU A 21 -4.77 -37.44 -2.95
C GLU A 21 -4.67 -35.92 -2.72
N GLN A 22 -5.24 -35.36 -1.64
CA GLN A 22 -5.17 -33.91 -1.38
C GLN A 22 -3.86 -33.45 -0.72
N ILE A 23 -3.13 -34.36 -0.08
CA ILE A 23 -1.91 -34.04 0.69
C ILE A 23 -0.62 -34.19 -0.16
N ALA A 24 -0.66 -34.99 -1.23
CA ALA A 24 0.51 -35.28 -2.06
C ALA A 24 1.02 -34.05 -2.87
N ALA A 25 0.22 -32.98 -3.00
CA ALA A 25 0.61 -31.76 -3.70
C ALA A 25 1.50 -30.81 -2.88
N VAL A 26 1.53 -30.94 -1.54
CA VAL A 26 2.26 -30.00 -0.66
C VAL A 26 3.64 -30.56 -0.24
N ALA A 27 3.79 -31.87 -0.15
CA ALA A 27 5.02 -32.49 0.37
C ALA A 27 6.16 -32.68 -0.66
N ASN A 28 5.93 -32.43 -1.96
CA ASN A 28 6.87 -32.76 -3.04
C ASN A 28 7.51 -31.56 -3.76
N THR A 29 7.50 -30.35 -3.17
CA THR A 29 8.18 -29.17 -3.75
C THR A 29 9.47 -28.80 -3.01
N ASN A 30 10.41 -29.76 -2.90
CA ASN A 30 11.75 -29.48 -2.36
C ASN A 30 12.74 -28.90 -3.39
N ASP A 31 12.35 -28.74 -4.65
CA ASP A 31 13.20 -28.13 -5.67
C ASP A 31 12.88 -26.63 -5.83
N GLY A 32 13.49 -25.80 -4.98
CA GLY A 32 13.60 -24.35 -5.19
C GLY A 32 12.76 -23.43 -4.31
N ALA A 33 12.20 -23.90 -3.20
CA ALA A 33 11.45 -23.05 -2.27
C ALA A 33 12.34 -21.95 -1.68
N THR A 34 12.06 -20.70 -2.02
CA THR A 34 12.67 -19.54 -1.37
C THR A 34 12.19 -19.49 0.08
N CYS A 35 13.12 -19.69 1.01
CA CYS A 35 12.82 -19.61 2.43
C CYS A 35 12.32 -18.20 2.76
N THR A 36 11.08 -18.10 3.25
CA THR A 36 10.51 -16.84 3.73
C THR A 36 10.93 -16.66 5.19
N GLU A 37 11.32 -15.45 5.59
CA GLU A 37 11.71 -15.20 6.98
C GLU A 37 10.57 -15.57 7.95
N PRO A 38 10.90 -16.00 9.18
CA PRO A 38 9.92 -16.12 10.25
C PRO A 38 9.11 -14.82 10.36
N ASN A 39 7.79 -14.88 10.14
CA ASN A 39 6.96 -13.71 10.39
C ASN A 39 6.95 -13.44 11.89
N ASP A 40 7.41 -12.25 12.27
CA ASP A 40 7.15 -11.72 13.60
C ASP A 40 5.63 -11.68 13.80
N GLY A 41 5.17 -12.20 14.93
CA GLY A 41 3.76 -12.12 15.26
C GLY A 41 3.29 -10.67 15.29
N GLN A 42 2.00 -10.47 15.08
CA GLN A 42 1.34 -9.16 15.12
C GLN A 42 0.42 -9.07 16.34
N ASP A 43 0.17 -7.87 16.84
CA ASP A 43 -0.78 -7.69 17.95
C ASP A 43 -2.19 -8.15 17.50
N PRO A 44 -2.75 -9.23 18.06
CA PRO A 44 -4.05 -9.75 17.62
C PRO A 44 -5.21 -8.79 17.86
N LYS A 45 -5.02 -7.75 18.68
CA LYS A 45 -6.06 -6.77 18.98
C LYS A 45 -6.37 -5.85 17.80
N ILE A 46 -5.47 -5.74 16.82
CA ILE A 46 -5.67 -4.91 15.63
C ILE A 46 -6.52 -5.60 14.55
N LEU A 47 -6.84 -6.87 14.75
CA LEU A 47 -7.56 -7.71 13.81
C LEU A 47 -8.97 -8.01 14.32
N LYS A 48 -9.90 -8.18 13.39
CA LYS A 48 -11.29 -8.56 13.68
C LYS A 48 -11.34 -9.95 14.34
N VAL A 49 -12.16 -10.10 15.38
CA VAL A 49 -12.42 -11.41 16.02
C VAL A 49 -13.23 -12.30 15.08
N CYS A 50 -12.89 -13.58 15.05
CA CYS A 50 -13.62 -14.62 14.32
C CYS A 50 -13.97 -15.81 15.21
N THR A 51 -15.00 -16.55 14.82
CA THR A 51 -15.45 -17.77 15.47
C THR A 51 -15.53 -18.90 14.45
N GLY A 52 -14.65 -19.88 14.59
CA GLY A 52 -14.57 -21.07 13.76
C GLY A 52 -15.81 -21.96 13.80
N THR A 53 -15.90 -22.87 12.84
CA THR A 53 -17.05 -23.76 12.67
C THR A 53 -17.29 -24.67 13.89
N LYS A 54 -16.23 -24.99 14.64
CA LYS A 54 -16.30 -25.79 15.89
C LYS A 54 -16.35 -24.91 17.16
N GLY A 55 -16.61 -23.62 17.02
CA GLY A 55 -16.75 -22.65 18.12
C GLY A 55 -15.46 -21.96 18.52
N SER A 56 -14.32 -22.32 17.93
CA SER A 56 -13.04 -21.78 18.35
C SER A 56 -12.79 -20.34 17.95
N LYS A 57 -12.28 -19.57 18.91
CA LYS A 57 -12.04 -18.14 18.73
C LYS A 57 -10.68 -17.89 18.08
N GLY A 58 -10.65 -16.94 17.16
CA GLY A 58 -9.44 -16.50 16.47
C GLY A 58 -9.46 -15.03 16.11
N ARG A 59 -8.64 -14.67 15.13
CA ARG A 59 -8.65 -13.38 14.42
C ARG A 59 -8.67 -13.60 12.92
N CYS A 60 -9.39 -12.75 12.21
CA CYS A 60 -9.35 -12.71 10.75
C CYS A 60 -8.01 -12.15 10.31
N VAL A 61 -7.17 -13.03 9.77
CA VAL A 61 -5.89 -12.66 9.18
C VAL A 61 -6.05 -12.72 7.67
N PRO A 62 -5.74 -11.64 6.95
CA PRO A 62 -5.69 -11.69 5.49
C PRO A 62 -4.74 -12.80 5.03
N ASP A 63 -5.18 -13.62 4.05
CA ASP A 63 -4.43 -14.79 3.58
C ASP A 63 -3.02 -14.41 3.10
N LEU A 64 -2.88 -13.16 2.67
CA LEU A 64 -1.63 -12.49 2.34
C LEU A 64 -0.55 -12.54 3.44
N PHE A 65 -0.93 -12.42 4.70
CA PHE A 65 -0.02 -12.47 5.84
C PHE A 65 0.28 -13.90 6.28
N LEU A 66 -0.49 -14.87 5.77
CA LEU A 66 -0.26 -16.29 5.97
C LEU A 66 0.69 -16.77 4.88
N THR A 67 1.97 -16.46 5.05
CA THR A 67 3.02 -16.85 4.11
C THR A 67 3.50 -18.28 4.37
N GLY A 68 4.14 -18.87 3.36
CA GLY A 68 4.73 -20.20 3.44
C GLY A 68 3.70 -21.30 3.74
N ASP A 69 4.06 -22.20 4.64
CA ASP A 69 3.26 -23.39 4.97
C ASP A 69 1.91 -23.08 5.62
N ASN A 70 1.63 -21.83 6.02
CA ASN A 70 0.36 -21.48 6.67
C ASN A 70 -0.73 -21.02 5.68
N ALA A 71 -0.37 -20.73 4.43
CA ALA A 71 -1.29 -20.26 3.41
C ALA A 71 -2.40 -21.31 3.17
N GLY A 72 -3.67 -20.90 3.34
CA GLY A 72 -4.83 -21.75 3.06
C GLY A 72 -5.09 -22.88 4.05
N LYS A 73 -4.28 -23.05 5.11
CA LYS A 73 -4.46 -24.11 6.12
C LYS A 73 -5.59 -23.83 7.11
N PHE A 74 -5.97 -22.58 7.28
CA PHE A 74 -7.03 -22.18 8.21
C PHE A 74 -8.37 -22.02 7.48
N GLU A 75 -9.48 -22.26 8.18
CA GLU A 75 -10.82 -22.00 7.65
C GLU A 75 -11.10 -20.50 7.55
N ALA A 76 -12.01 -20.10 6.65
CA ALA A 76 -12.47 -18.72 6.59
C ALA A 76 -13.39 -18.37 7.78
N ALA A 77 -14.17 -19.33 8.28
CA ALA A 77 -15.19 -19.12 9.31
C ALA A 77 -16.13 -17.94 8.99
N ASP A 78 -16.35 -17.03 9.93
CA ASP A 78 -17.09 -15.77 9.79
C ASP A 78 -16.23 -14.59 9.30
N CYS A 79 -15.01 -14.86 8.82
CA CYS A 79 -14.16 -13.82 8.23
C CYS A 79 -14.63 -13.39 6.83
N PRO A 80 -14.31 -12.15 6.43
CA PRO A 80 -14.50 -11.69 5.05
C PRO A 80 -13.78 -12.58 4.04
N LYS A 81 -14.12 -12.41 2.75
CA LYS A 81 -13.44 -13.13 1.66
C LYS A 81 -11.93 -12.86 1.70
N GLU A 82 -11.13 -13.87 1.37
CA GLU A 82 -9.66 -13.81 1.30
C GLU A 82 -8.98 -13.56 2.66
N MET A 83 -9.67 -13.95 3.74
CA MET A 83 -9.13 -14.02 5.08
C MET A 83 -9.37 -15.41 5.67
N SER A 84 -8.49 -15.80 6.58
CA SER A 84 -8.66 -17.00 7.37
C SER A 84 -8.77 -16.67 8.85
N CYS A 85 -9.55 -17.47 9.58
CA CYS A 85 -9.69 -17.39 11.03
C CYS A 85 -8.52 -18.11 11.70
N VAL A 86 -7.59 -17.34 12.26
CA VAL A 86 -6.32 -17.85 12.81
C VAL A 86 -6.33 -17.73 14.33
N PRO A 87 -5.84 -18.73 15.08
CA PRO A 87 -5.78 -18.65 16.54
C PRO A 87 -4.99 -17.44 17.01
N GLU A 88 -5.48 -16.77 18.06
CA GLU A 88 -4.88 -15.56 18.62
C GLU A 88 -3.39 -15.74 18.98
N GLU A 89 -3.02 -16.91 19.49
CA GLU A 89 -1.63 -17.23 19.84
C GLU A 89 -0.73 -17.37 18.60
N VAL A 90 -1.25 -17.94 17.51
CA VAL A 90 -0.54 -18.03 16.22
C VAL A 90 -0.35 -16.63 15.63
N VAL A 91 -1.35 -15.76 15.74
CA VAL A 91 -1.24 -14.36 15.33
C VAL A 91 -0.19 -13.62 16.15
N ALA A 92 -0.22 -13.76 17.48
CA ALA A 92 0.66 -13.06 18.40
C ALA A 92 2.13 -13.50 18.31
N LYS A 93 2.39 -14.78 18.06
CA LYS A 93 3.74 -15.36 18.03
C LYS A 93 4.26 -15.56 16.59
N GLY A 94 3.39 -15.48 15.59
CA GLY A 94 3.73 -15.77 14.20
C GLY A 94 4.29 -17.18 14.07
N SER A 95 5.40 -17.32 13.36
CA SER A 95 6.09 -18.62 13.20
C SER A 95 6.92 -19.04 14.42
N LYS A 96 6.96 -18.25 15.49
CA LYS A 96 7.69 -18.56 16.74
C LYS A 96 6.83 -19.28 17.79
N ILE A 97 5.63 -19.72 17.41
CA ILE A 97 4.72 -20.43 18.33
C ILE A 97 5.29 -21.80 18.70
N GLU A 98 5.42 -22.09 19.99
CA GLU A 98 5.75 -23.43 20.47
C GLU A 98 4.47 -24.16 20.84
N LEU A 99 4.12 -25.19 20.06
CA LEU A 99 2.93 -25.99 20.32
C LEU A 99 3.21 -27.05 21.39
N LYS A 100 2.30 -27.16 22.36
CA LYS A 100 2.38 -28.18 23.42
C LYS A 100 2.37 -29.58 22.80
N LYS A 101 3.31 -30.42 23.21
CA LYS A 101 3.35 -31.83 22.80
C LYS A 101 2.20 -32.60 23.44
N CYS A 102 1.69 -33.57 22.72
CA CYS A 102 0.67 -34.50 23.19
C CYS A 102 0.81 -35.82 22.44
N GLU A 103 0.06 -36.83 22.89
CA GLU A 103 0.01 -38.16 22.31
C GLU A 103 -1.38 -38.37 21.72
N SER A 104 -1.46 -38.57 20.40
CA SER A 104 -2.73 -38.78 19.70
C SER A 104 -3.21 -40.24 19.85
N VAL A 105 -4.22 -40.60 19.06
CA VAL A 105 -4.66 -42.00 18.93
C VAL A 105 -3.47 -42.90 18.59
N LEU A 106 -3.43 -44.10 19.18
CA LEU A 106 -2.40 -45.13 18.94
C LEU A 106 -0.98 -44.76 19.38
N GLY A 107 -0.83 -43.79 20.29
CA GLY A 107 0.47 -43.43 20.86
C GLY A 107 1.39 -42.65 19.92
N VAL A 108 0.82 -42.07 18.87
CA VAL A 108 1.56 -41.28 17.89
C VAL A 108 1.82 -39.88 18.47
N GLU A 109 3.04 -39.37 18.28
CA GLU A 109 3.39 -38.00 18.68
C GLU A 109 2.48 -36.98 17.96
N GLY A 110 1.98 -36.00 18.71
CA GLY A 110 1.17 -34.91 18.19
C GLY A 110 1.46 -33.56 18.84
N ARG A 111 0.71 -32.55 18.40
CA ARG A 111 0.71 -31.20 18.97
C ARG A 111 -0.70 -30.75 19.27
N CYS A 112 -0.87 -30.07 20.40
CA CYS A 112 -2.12 -29.42 20.73
C CYS A 112 -2.35 -28.26 19.77
N PHE A 113 -3.48 -28.30 19.06
CA PHE A 113 -3.78 -27.35 18.02
C PHE A 113 -5.27 -27.01 18.00
N TRP A 114 -5.59 -25.79 17.57
CA TRP A 114 -6.96 -25.29 17.54
C TRP A 114 -7.73 -25.85 16.34
N PRO A 115 -9.04 -26.11 16.49
CA PRO A 115 -9.91 -26.54 15.40
C PRO A 115 -10.30 -25.37 14.49
N LEU A 116 -9.28 -24.62 14.04
CA LEU A 116 -9.36 -23.59 13.01
C LEU A 116 -8.57 -24.01 11.77
N ALA A 117 -7.67 -24.99 11.89
CA ALA A 117 -7.03 -25.61 10.72
C ALA A 117 -8.02 -26.54 10.00
N LYS A 118 -8.13 -26.40 8.68
CA LYS A 118 -9.00 -27.21 7.81
C LYS A 118 -8.78 -28.71 7.98
N GLU A 119 -7.52 -29.13 8.12
CA GLU A 119 -7.15 -30.53 8.31
C GLU A 119 -7.67 -31.11 9.62
N ILE A 120 -7.75 -30.28 10.67
CA ILE A 120 -8.29 -30.68 11.97
C ILE A 120 -9.81 -30.66 11.95
N LEU A 121 -10.42 -29.69 11.27
CA LEU A 121 -11.87 -29.54 11.19
C LEU A 121 -12.56 -30.79 10.66
N GLY A 122 -11.98 -31.43 9.62
CA GLY A 122 -12.50 -32.66 9.05
C GLY A 122 -12.52 -33.84 10.04
N ASN A 123 -11.59 -33.87 11.00
CA ASN A 123 -11.37 -34.99 11.92
C ASN A 123 -11.63 -34.62 13.39
N TYR A 124 -12.19 -33.44 13.65
CA TYR A 124 -12.23 -32.85 15.00
C TYR A 124 -12.93 -33.74 16.02
N ASP A 125 -14.09 -34.30 15.68
CA ASP A 125 -14.90 -35.06 16.63
C ASP A 125 -14.19 -36.37 17.04
N GLN A 126 -13.45 -36.99 16.12
CA GLN A 126 -12.62 -38.17 16.39
C GLN A 126 -11.41 -37.82 17.25
N LEU A 127 -10.69 -36.75 16.89
CA LEU A 127 -9.52 -36.29 17.64
C LEU A 127 -9.90 -35.89 19.06
N LYS A 128 -11.03 -35.18 19.23
CA LYS A 128 -11.54 -34.75 20.54
C LYS A 128 -11.87 -35.94 21.45
N ALA A 129 -12.53 -36.97 20.92
CA ALA A 129 -12.86 -38.16 21.69
C ALA A 129 -11.61 -38.93 22.17
N ALA A 130 -10.52 -38.89 21.38
CA ALA A 130 -9.32 -39.66 21.66
C ALA A 130 -8.33 -38.98 22.62
N THR A 131 -8.41 -37.65 22.81
CA THR A 131 -7.28 -36.87 23.33
C THR A 131 -7.29 -36.59 24.84
N LYS A 132 -8.27 -37.12 25.58
CA LYS A 132 -8.28 -37.28 27.05
C LYS A 132 -7.59 -36.13 27.82
N ASP A 133 -7.99 -34.89 27.52
CA ASP A 133 -7.59 -33.66 28.23
C ASP A 133 -6.09 -33.27 28.20
N GLN A 134 -5.30 -33.81 27.26
CA GLN A 134 -3.88 -33.43 27.13
C GLN A 134 -3.67 -31.97 26.70
N CYS A 135 -4.66 -31.42 26.00
CA CYS A 135 -4.63 -30.10 25.40
C CYS A 135 -5.57 -29.14 26.12
N GLU A 136 -5.22 -27.86 26.14
CA GLU A 136 -5.91 -26.86 26.94
C GLU A 136 -7.05 -26.20 26.16
N GLY A 137 -8.14 -25.89 26.87
CA GLY A 137 -9.30 -25.21 26.32
C GLY A 137 -9.95 -26.01 25.20
N GLU A 138 -9.94 -25.45 23.99
CA GLU A 138 -10.60 -26.01 22.81
C GLU A 138 -9.64 -26.73 21.86
N GLN A 139 -8.36 -26.81 22.22
CA GLN A 139 -7.35 -27.49 21.43
C GLN A 139 -7.58 -29.01 21.44
N VAL A 140 -7.21 -29.66 20.34
CA VAL A 140 -7.16 -31.13 20.23
C VAL A 140 -5.74 -31.58 19.93
N CYS A 141 -5.35 -32.79 20.35
CA CYS A 141 -4.07 -33.33 19.93
C CYS A 141 -4.16 -33.77 18.48
N ALA A 142 -3.46 -33.04 17.61
CA ALA A 142 -3.41 -33.38 16.21
C ALA A 142 -2.07 -34.10 15.92
N PRO A 143 -2.11 -35.27 15.27
CA PRO A 143 -0.94 -36.13 15.13
C PRO A 143 0.09 -35.53 14.15
N CYS A 144 1.38 -35.77 14.39
CA CYS A 144 2.46 -35.35 13.47
C CYS A 144 2.42 -36.09 12.12
N GLY A 145 1.92 -37.32 12.13
CA GLY A 145 1.73 -38.15 10.96
C GLY A 145 0.37 -38.82 11.02
N HIS A 146 -0.25 -39.02 9.88
CA HIS A 146 -1.53 -39.69 9.79
C HIS A 146 -1.45 -41.07 10.45
N PRO A 147 -2.34 -41.41 11.41
CA PRO A 147 -2.19 -42.60 12.25
C PRO A 147 -2.24 -43.92 11.47
N VAL A 148 -2.93 -43.93 10.33
CA VAL A 148 -3.03 -45.10 9.43
C VAL A 148 -1.93 -45.14 8.37
N THR A 149 -1.70 -44.04 7.65
CA THR A 149 -0.80 -44.04 6.47
C THR A 149 0.64 -43.67 6.80
N GLY A 150 0.91 -43.14 8.01
CA GLY A 150 2.22 -42.65 8.42
C GLY A 150 2.70 -41.39 7.69
N LYS A 151 1.92 -40.85 6.73
CA LYS A 151 2.27 -39.63 6.00
C LYS A 151 2.30 -38.42 6.95
N ALA A 152 3.29 -37.55 6.82
CA ALA A 152 3.39 -36.34 7.64
C ALA A 152 2.17 -35.42 7.39
N THR A 153 1.56 -34.94 8.46
CA THR A 153 0.48 -33.93 8.43
C THR A 153 1.04 -32.51 8.35
N GLY A 154 2.33 -32.35 8.67
CA GLY A 154 2.98 -31.04 8.77
C GLY A 154 2.63 -30.27 10.05
N ILE A 155 1.74 -30.78 10.91
CA ILE A 155 1.35 -30.13 12.18
C ILE A 155 2.56 -29.92 13.10
N CYS A 156 3.48 -30.88 13.13
CA CYS A 156 4.67 -30.79 13.97
C CYS A 156 5.79 -29.93 13.38
N LEU A 157 5.61 -29.46 12.14
CA LEU A 157 6.47 -28.45 11.52
C LEU A 157 5.94 -27.03 11.76
N LEU A 158 4.67 -26.88 12.15
CA LEU A 158 4.11 -25.59 12.53
C LEU A 158 4.82 -25.07 13.80
N GLY A 159 5.47 -23.92 13.68
CA GLY A 159 6.18 -23.28 14.80
C GLY A 159 7.62 -23.73 15.01
N ALA A 160 8.11 -24.72 14.25
CA ALA A 160 9.54 -25.02 14.22
C ALA A 160 10.26 -23.90 13.47
N ALA A 161 11.04 -23.09 14.17
CA ALA A 161 11.91 -22.09 13.54
C ALA A 161 12.93 -22.80 12.66
N HIS A 162 12.65 -22.94 11.37
CA HIS A 162 13.66 -23.36 10.41
C HIS A 162 14.62 -22.20 10.20
N GLU A 163 15.89 -22.38 10.61
CA GLU A 163 16.96 -21.42 10.36
C GLU A 163 17.15 -21.24 8.84
N CYS A 164 16.60 -20.18 8.29
CA CYS A 164 16.78 -19.85 6.88
C CYS A 164 18.22 -19.37 6.63
N LYS A 165 19.08 -20.22 6.05
CA LYS A 165 20.43 -19.84 5.59
C LYS A 165 20.41 -19.34 4.14
N GLY A 166 19.64 -18.29 3.85
CA GLY A 166 19.51 -17.71 2.49
C GLY A 166 19.29 -16.19 2.49
N PRO A 167 19.47 -15.51 1.34
CA PRO A 167 19.26 -14.07 1.22
C PRO A 167 17.81 -13.72 1.54
N LYS A 168 17.64 -12.87 2.55
CA LYS A 168 16.37 -12.40 3.10
C LYS A 168 15.64 -11.57 2.04
N LYS A 169 14.42 -11.97 1.69
CA LYS A 169 13.51 -11.15 0.89
C LYS A 169 12.19 -11.08 1.65
N PRO A 170 11.67 -9.88 1.97
CA PRO A 170 10.34 -9.77 2.55
C PRO A 170 9.35 -10.41 1.59
N ALA A 171 8.40 -11.18 2.14
CA ALA A 171 7.34 -11.79 1.35
C ALA A 171 6.60 -10.69 0.60
N ALA A 172 6.66 -10.72 -0.72
CA ALA A 172 5.91 -9.77 -1.53
C ALA A 172 4.42 -9.98 -1.23
N ARG A 173 3.75 -8.91 -0.81
CA ARG A 173 2.33 -8.92 -0.58
C ARG A 173 1.58 -9.15 -1.90
N THR A 174 1.10 -10.39 -2.14
CA THR A 174 0.23 -10.82 -3.25
C THR A 174 -1.28 -10.50 -3.10
N GLY A 175 -1.66 -9.57 -2.22
CA GLY A 175 -3.08 -9.22 -2.02
C GLY A 175 -3.71 -8.73 -3.32
N LYS A 176 -4.94 -9.18 -3.61
CA LYS A 176 -5.69 -8.64 -4.75
C LYS A 176 -5.91 -7.14 -4.55
N CYS A 177 -5.82 -6.43 -5.65
CA CYS A 177 -6.02 -5.00 -5.67
C CYS A 177 -7.04 -4.63 -6.75
N PRO A 178 -7.96 -3.68 -6.51
CA PRO A 178 -8.11 -2.89 -5.27
C PRO A 178 -8.64 -3.69 -4.07
N GLN A 179 -8.16 -3.36 -2.87
CA GLN A 179 -8.74 -3.81 -1.61
C GLN A 179 -9.79 -2.79 -1.16
N ASP A 180 -11.06 -3.02 -1.43
CA ASP A 180 -12.11 -2.03 -1.15
C ASP A 180 -12.47 -1.96 0.34
N GLU A 181 -12.58 -3.12 0.99
CA GLU A 181 -12.99 -3.24 2.39
C GLU A 181 -11.80 -3.12 3.36
N PRO A 182 -11.95 -2.37 4.46
CA PRO A 182 -11.01 -2.40 5.58
C PRO A 182 -10.82 -3.81 6.11
N ILE A 183 -9.57 -4.19 6.31
CA ILE A 183 -9.17 -5.50 6.83
C ILE A 183 -8.54 -5.41 8.22
N LEU A 184 -8.09 -4.21 8.60
CA LEU A 184 -7.57 -3.92 9.94
C LEU A 184 -8.57 -3.04 10.69
N GLU A 185 -8.64 -3.23 12.00
CA GLU A 185 -9.50 -2.45 12.89
C GLU A 185 -8.79 -1.15 13.28
N GLU A 186 -9.47 -0.02 13.11
CA GLU A 186 -8.91 1.30 13.41
C GLU A 186 -8.45 1.44 14.87
N SER A 187 -9.16 0.82 15.80
CA SER A 187 -8.84 0.83 17.23
C SER A 187 -7.47 0.24 17.57
N GLY A 188 -6.87 -0.54 16.65
CA GLY A 188 -5.53 -1.06 16.77
C GLY A 188 -4.41 -0.05 16.52
N PHE A 189 -4.74 1.15 16.06
CA PHE A 189 -3.76 2.17 15.66
C PHE A 189 -3.91 3.45 16.47
N LYS A 190 -2.79 4.16 16.63
CA LYS A 190 -2.77 5.47 17.27
C LYS A 190 -2.81 6.56 16.20
N GLN A 191 -3.79 7.45 16.28
CA GLN A 191 -3.80 8.68 15.48
C GLN A 191 -2.95 9.78 16.13
N GLU A 192 -2.79 9.73 17.45
CA GLU A 192 -2.02 10.71 18.23
C GLU A 192 -0.63 10.89 17.60
N GLU A 193 -0.21 12.14 17.37
CA GLU A 193 1.03 12.58 16.69
C GLU A 193 0.98 12.66 15.15
N CYS A 194 -0.01 12.05 14.51
CA CYS A 194 -0.21 12.19 13.07
C CYS A 194 -1.30 13.23 12.76
N SER A 195 -1.26 13.79 11.55
CA SER A 195 -2.27 14.72 11.05
C SER A 195 -3.63 14.02 10.82
N SER A 196 -4.66 14.79 10.47
CA SER A 196 -6.02 14.26 10.29
C SER A 196 -6.06 13.09 9.29
N ASN A 197 -6.77 12.02 9.64
CA ASN A 197 -6.89 10.77 8.88
C ASN A 197 -5.55 10.11 8.51
N MET A 198 -4.54 10.28 9.35
CA MET A 198 -3.28 9.55 9.30
C MET A 198 -3.15 8.70 10.57
N LEU A 199 -2.55 7.52 10.46
CA LEU A 199 -2.31 6.60 11.58
C LEU A 199 -0.80 6.35 11.73
N CYS A 200 -0.32 6.32 12.96
CA CYS A 200 1.04 5.92 13.28
C CYS A 200 1.15 4.39 13.17
N VAL A 201 1.96 3.92 12.22
CA VAL A 201 2.21 2.49 11.98
C VAL A 201 3.68 2.17 12.14
N ASP A 202 3.99 0.92 12.50
CA ASP A 202 5.37 0.44 12.57
C ASP A 202 6.05 0.61 11.20
N ALA A 203 7.28 1.13 11.20
CA ALA A 203 8.05 1.36 9.98
C ALA A 203 8.33 0.05 9.21
N ALA A 204 8.42 -1.09 9.89
CA ALA A 204 8.57 -2.41 9.28
C ALA A 204 7.34 -2.83 8.46
N LEU A 205 6.17 -2.25 8.71
CA LEU A 205 4.94 -2.53 7.96
C LEU A 205 4.79 -1.68 6.70
N VAL A 206 5.63 -0.65 6.53
CA VAL A 206 5.62 0.26 5.38
C VAL A 206 6.77 -0.08 4.46
N GLU A 207 6.47 -0.74 3.35
CA GLU A 207 7.48 -1.19 2.39
C GLU A 207 7.70 -0.19 1.25
N GLY A 208 8.89 -0.26 0.65
CA GLY A 208 9.20 0.41 -0.60
C GLY A 208 9.51 1.91 -0.50
N PRO A 209 9.60 2.61 -1.65
CA PRO A 209 9.99 4.02 -1.70
C PRO A 209 9.06 4.98 -0.95
N GLN A 210 7.83 4.55 -0.66
CA GLN A 210 6.84 5.42 -0.03
C GLN A 210 7.10 5.62 1.46
N ALA A 211 7.78 4.69 2.13
CA ALA A 211 8.21 4.86 3.52
C ALA A 211 9.05 6.14 3.72
N ALA A 212 9.92 6.46 2.75
CA ALA A 212 10.77 7.65 2.79
C ALA A 212 9.98 8.97 2.64
N LYS A 213 8.75 8.92 2.12
CA LYS A 213 7.89 10.09 1.91
C LYS A 213 6.98 10.39 3.09
N LEU A 214 6.89 9.51 4.09
CA LEU A 214 6.01 9.66 5.24
C LEU A 214 6.69 10.40 6.40
N ALA A 215 5.90 11.15 7.16
CA ALA A 215 6.36 11.76 8.41
C ALA A 215 6.62 10.68 9.48
N LYS A 216 7.56 10.95 10.39
CA LYS A 216 7.82 10.08 11.55
C LYS A 216 6.81 10.33 12.66
N CYS A 217 6.44 9.28 13.37
CA CYS A 217 5.79 9.32 14.68
C CYS A 217 6.64 8.55 15.70
N LYS A 218 6.27 8.58 16.99
CA LYS A 218 7.06 7.99 18.09
C LYS A 218 7.42 6.53 17.89
N THR A 219 6.54 5.73 17.28
CA THR A 219 6.73 4.29 17.08
C THR A 219 6.90 3.90 15.61
N GLY A 220 7.02 4.85 14.69
CA GLY A 220 7.18 4.52 13.27
C GLY A 220 6.87 5.67 12.32
N LEU A 221 5.94 5.46 11.39
CA LEU A 221 5.60 6.39 10.30
C LEU A 221 4.10 6.72 10.29
N CYS A 222 3.77 7.98 10.00
CA CYS A 222 2.39 8.42 9.77
C CYS A 222 1.96 8.05 8.35
N ALA A 223 1.07 7.07 8.22
CA ALA A 223 0.53 6.61 6.95
C ALA A 223 -0.96 6.97 6.79
N PRO A 224 -1.47 7.17 5.57
CA PRO A 224 -2.89 7.46 5.34
C PRO A 224 -3.80 6.37 5.91
N LYS A 225 -4.77 6.76 6.74
CA LYS A 225 -5.71 5.85 7.42
C LYS A 225 -6.35 4.87 6.45
N LYS A 226 -6.84 5.35 5.29
CA LYS A 226 -7.47 4.48 4.28
C LYS A 226 -6.54 3.39 3.78
N SER A 227 -5.26 3.69 3.59
CA SER A 227 -4.23 2.73 3.17
C SER A 227 -3.86 1.75 4.28
N VAL A 228 -3.70 2.25 5.51
CA VAL A 228 -3.39 1.42 6.69
C VAL A 228 -4.48 0.38 6.91
N LEU A 229 -5.75 0.81 6.98
CA LEU A 229 -6.87 -0.10 7.25
C LEU A 229 -7.07 -1.17 6.16
N ARG A 230 -6.47 -0.99 4.98
CA ARG A 230 -6.50 -1.96 3.86
C ARG A 230 -5.14 -2.63 3.64
N ALA A 231 -4.26 -2.60 4.64
CA ALA A 231 -2.92 -3.19 4.61
C ALA A 231 -2.06 -2.79 3.39
N GLY A 232 -2.24 -1.57 2.89
CA GLY A 232 -1.54 -1.07 1.71
C GLY A 232 -2.17 -1.46 0.37
N GLY A 233 -3.33 -2.14 0.35
CA GLY A 233 -4.08 -2.47 -0.87
C GLY A 233 -5.07 -1.38 -1.33
N TYR A 234 -5.06 -0.20 -0.70
CA TYR A 234 -5.96 0.90 -1.05
C TYR A 234 -5.52 1.59 -2.33
N VAL A 235 -6.35 1.56 -3.37
CA VAL A 235 -6.19 2.41 -4.56
C VAL A 235 -6.87 3.75 -4.27
N PRO A 236 -6.13 4.86 -4.23
CA PRO A 236 -6.75 6.16 -4.00
C PRO A 236 -7.70 6.54 -5.13
N LYS A 237 -8.72 7.34 -4.80
CA LYS A 237 -9.68 7.84 -5.79
C LYS A 237 -8.97 8.64 -6.89
N THR A 238 -9.34 8.39 -8.16
CA THR A 238 -8.88 9.20 -9.30
C THR A 238 -9.54 10.58 -9.27
N CYS A 239 -8.77 11.61 -9.57
CA CYS A 239 -9.22 13.00 -9.61
C CYS A 239 -8.55 13.77 -10.76
N LYS A 240 -9.00 15.00 -11.02
CA LYS A 240 -8.35 15.92 -11.98
C LYS A 240 -7.55 16.98 -11.23
N SER A 241 -6.23 16.96 -11.43
CA SER A 241 -5.26 17.85 -10.80
C SER A 241 -5.02 19.10 -11.66
N LEU A 242 -3.91 19.80 -11.41
CA LEU A 242 -3.49 21.00 -12.12
C LEU A 242 -3.52 20.84 -13.63
N GLY A 243 -4.12 21.81 -14.33
CA GLY A 243 -4.26 21.78 -15.79
C GLY A 243 -5.10 20.60 -16.32
N GLY A 244 -5.93 20.00 -15.46
CA GLY A 244 -6.77 18.85 -15.79
C GLY A 244 -5.97 17.55 -16.02
N ALA A 245 -4.78 17.43 -15.43
CA ALA A 245 -3.99 16.19 -15.44
C ALA A 245 -4.65 15.11 -14.58
N GLU A 246 -4.49 13.83 -14.94
CA GLU A 246 -4.88 12.72 -14.04
C GLU A 246 -4.09 12.80 -12.73
N GLY A 247 -4.78 12.56 -11.62
CA GLY A 247 -4.17 12.45 -10.30
C GLY A 247 -4.83 11.41 -9.41
N ARG A 248 -4.34 11.37 -8.17
CA ARG A 248 -4.89 10.58 -7.06
C ARG A 248 -5.16 11.47 -5.87
N CYS A 249 -6.21 11.17 -5.13
CA CYS A 249 -6.49 11.81 -3.86
C CYS A 249 -5.49 11.33 -2.81
N VAL A 250 -4.58 12.21 -2.38
CA VAL A 250 -3.54 11.89 -1.40
C VAL A 250 -3.74 12.77 -0.17
N ASN A 251 -3.64 12.18 1.02
CA ASN A 251 -3.81 12.89 2.28
C ASN A 251 -2.75 14.01 2.41
N ALA A 252 -3.19 15.22 2.76
CA ALA A 252 -2.35 16.41 2.91
C ALA A 252 -1.38 16.32 4.10
N GLY A 253 -1.56 15.32 4.96
CA GLY A 253 -0.64 14.92 6.00
C GLY A 253 0.66 14.29 5.50
N VAL A 254 0.70 13.80 4.26
CA VAL A 254 1.96 13.39 3.62
C VAL A 254 2.81 14.64 3.38
N PRO A 255 4.05 14.74 3.92
CA PRO A 255 4.87 15.95 3.86
C PRO A 255 4.95 16.65 2.50
N GLU A 256 5.19 15.89 1.43
CA GLU A 256 5.29 16.45 0.06
C GLU A 256 3.96 17.04 -0.43
N ILE A 257 2.83 16.45 -0.05
CA ILE A 257 1.48 16.93 -0.40
C ILE A 257 1.12 18.14 0.47
N GLY A 258 1.44 18.09 1.77
CA GLY A 258 1.24 19.19 2.70
C GLY A 258 2.00 20.44 2.28
N ALA A 259 3.23 20.30 1.80
CA ALA A 259 4.03 21.39 1.24
C ALA A 259 3.40 22.03 -0.01
N GLN A 260 2.54 21.30 -0.72
CA GLN A 260 1.85 21.76 -1.94
C GLN A 260 0.35 21.95 -1.73
N LYS A 261 -0.15 21.95 -0.48
CA LYS A 261 -1.60 21.93 -0.19
C LYS A 261 -2.38 23.12 -0.76
N ASP A 262 -1.72 24.27 -0.90
CA ASP A 262 -2.31 25.51 -1.40
C ASP A 262 -2.25 25.60 -2.94
N LEU A 263 -1.39 24.77 -3.54
CA LEU A 263 -1.25 24.62 -4.97
C LEU A 263 -2.22 23.56 -5.51
N LEU A 264 -2.19 22.37 -4.93
CA LEU A 264 -2.98 21.24 -5.39
C LEU A 264 -4.47 21.47 -5.12
N PRO A 265 -5.36 21.19 -6.07
CA PRO A 265 -6.80 21.31 -5.83
C PRO A 265 -7.28 20.19 -4.90
N VAL A 266 -8.34 20.45 -4.14
CA VAL A 266 -9.11 19.39 -3.47
C VAL A 266 -9.83 18.53 -4.54
N ALA A 267 -10.31 19.15 -5.62
CA ALA A 267 -11.12 18.50 -6.65
C ALA A 267 -12.30 17.74 -6.04
N ASP A 268 -12.45 16.45 -6.34
CA ASP A 268 -13.46 15.56 -5.80
C ASP A 268 -12.90 14.62 -4.69
N CYS A 269 -11.77 14.99 -4.10
CA CYS A 269 -11.16 14.32 -2.96
C CYS A 269 -11.81 14.75 -1.62
N ASP A 270 -11.48 14.03 -0.55
CA ASP A 270 -11.92 14.42 0.79
C ASP A 270 -11.23 15.73 1.24
N ALA A 271 -11.80 16.40 2.26
CA ALA A 271 -11.38 17.74 2.68
C ALA A 271 -9.89 17.83 3.10
N ASP A 272 -9.36 16.74 3.66
CA ASP A 272 -7.98 16.57 4.10
C ASP A 272 -7.08 15.94 3.03
N GLU A 273 -7.59 15.72 1.82
CA GLU A 273 -6.85 15.20 0.68
C GLU A 273 -6.62 16.30 -0.36
N ARG A 274 -5.63 16.06 -1.22
CA ARG A 274 -5.33 16.88 -2.39
C ARG A 274 -5.18 15.99 -3.60
N CYS A 275 -5.64 16.48 -4.74
CA CYS A 275 -5.48 15.78 -5.99
C CYS A 275 -4.04 15.96 -6.50
N ALA A 276 -3.17 15.01 -6.15
CA ALA A 276 -1.78 15.00 -6.57
C ALA A 276 -1.66 14.39 -7.98
N PRO A 277 -1.01 15.07 -8.95
CA PRO A 277 -0.97 14.59 -10.33
C PRO A 277 -0.08 13.35 -10.47
N CYS A 278 -0.43 12.43 -11.36
CA CYS A 278 0.41 11.25 -11.64
C CYS A 278 1.81 11.65 -12.12
N PHE A 279 1.87 12.67 -12.97
CA PHE A 279 3.10 13.23 -13.52
C PHE A 279 3.17 14.72 -13.20
N ASP A 280 4.36 15.23 -12.95
CA ASP A 280 4.58 16.66 -12.80
C ASP A 280 4.18 17.38 -14.10
N PRO A 281 3.20 18.30 -14.10
CA PRO A 281 2.73 18.97 -15.31
C PRO A 281 3.77 19.91 -15.93
N ARG A 282 4.92 20.13 -15.28
CA ARG A 282 6.00 20.99 -15.76
C ARG A 282 7.04 20.20 -16.54
N THR A 283 7.37 18.99 -16.06
CA THR A 283 8.49 18.18 -16.56
C THR A 283 8.06 16.83 -17.14
N GLY A 284 6.86 16.34 -16.80
CA GLY A 284 6.36 15.02 -17.19
C GLY A 284 6.92 13.86 -16.37
N VAL A 285 7.69 14.15 -15.32
CA VAL A 285 8.27 13.13 -14.44
C VAL A 285 7.20 12.53 -13.53
N ASP A 286 7.24 11.20 -13.33
CA ASP A 286 6.34 10.49 -12.42
C ASP A 286 6.52 10.99 -10.98
N THR A 287 5.42 11.38 -10.34
CA THR A 287 5.41 11.85 -8.93
C THR A 287 5.30 10.70 -7.94
N GLY A 288 4.91 9.51 -8.41
CA GLY A 288 4.54 8.35 -7.63
C GLY A 288 3.10 8.38 -7.11
N SER A 289 2.32 9.43 -7.39
CA SER A 289 0.95 9.57 -6.86
C SER A 289 0.03 8.44 -7.35
N CYS A 290 0.25 7.95 -8.57
CA CYS A 290 -0.53 6.89 -9.22
C CYS A 290 0.18 5.52 -9.18
N SER A 291 1.19 5.39 -8.32
CA SER A 291 2.02 4.20 -8.12
C SER A 291 2.20 3.94 -6.62
N GLN A 292 1.23 4.36 -5.80
CA GLN A 292 1.24 4.14 -4.35
C GLN A 292 1.03 2.67 -3.99
N VAL A 293 0.35 1.93 -4.87
CA VAL A 293 0.07 0.50 -4.76
C VAL A 293 0.41 -0.19 -6.10
N PRO A 294 0.92 -1.44 -6.12
CA PRO A 294 1.50 -2.06 -7.33
C PRO A 294 0.55 -2.19 -8.54
N CYS A 295 -0.74 -2.23 -8.24
CA CYS A 295 -1.88 -2.37 -9.14
C CYS A 295 -2.44 -1.05 -9.65
N ASP A 296 -2.08 0.08 -9.03
CA ASP A 296 -2.46 1.40 -9.52
C ASP A 296 -1.41 1.87 -10.53
N LYS A 297 -1.90 2.43 -11.64
CA LYS A 297 -1.09 3.00 -12.71
C LYS A 297 -1.83 4.19 -13.33
N PRO A 298 -1.10 5.20 -13.83
CA PRO A 298 -1.70 6.24 -14.67
C PRO A 298 -2.42 5.61 -15.88
N LYS A 299 -3.63 6.10 -16.17
CA LYS A 299 -4.42 5.72 -17.34
C LYS A 299 -4.26 6.74 -18.48
N GLU A 300 -3.89 7.97 -18.14
CA GLU A 300 -3.61 9.06 -19.06
C GLU A 300 -2.09 9.32 -19.13
N PRO A 301 -1.57 9.72 -20.31
CA PRO A 301 -0.18 10.14 -20.42
C PRO A 301 0.07 11.44 -19.64
N ALA A 302 1.35 11.78 -19.42
CA ALA A 302 1.74 13.03 -18.79
C ALA A 302 1.14 14.24 -19.53
N LYS A 303 0.32 15.02 -18.83
CA LYS A 303 -0.30 16.24 -19.35
C LYS A 303 0.53 17.45 -18.94
N LEU A 304 1.36 17.92 -19.86
CA LEU A 304 2.20 19.09 -19.63
C LEU A 304 1.41 20.39 -19.76
N PHE A 305 1.83 21.41 -19.01
CA PHE A 305 1.39 22.78 -19.24
C PHE A 305 1.74 23.23 -20.66
N ALA A 306 0.77 23.83 -21.33
CA ALA A 306 0.96 24.30 -22.71
C ALA A 306 2.07 25.35 -22.77
N PRO A 307 2.91 25.35 -23.81
CA PRO A 307 3.86 26.44 -24.01
C PRO A 307 3.10 27.74 -24.28
N CYS A 308 3.65 28.82 -23.77
CA CYS A 308 3.27 30.18 -24.17
C CYS A 308 4.53 30.93 -24.57
N CYS A 309 4.34 32.10 -25.17
CA CYS A 309 5.46 32.98 -25.48
C CYS A 309 6.53 32.27 -26.34
N GLU A 310 6.09 31.62 -27.43
CA GLU A 310 6.97 30.86 -28.35
C GLU A 310 7.81 29.77 -27.64
N GLY A 311 7.28 29.19 -26.55
CA GLY A 311 7.95 28.14 -25.78
C GLY A 311 8.85 28.64 -24.65
N LYS A 312 9.02 29.96 -24.52
CA LYS A 312 9.80 30.59 -23.44
C LYS A 312 9.08 30.60 -22.09
N GLY A 313 7.80 30.25 -22.07
CA GLY A 313 7.03 30.06 -20.84
C GLY A 313 6.05 28.89 -20.90
N ARG A 314 5.29 28.74 -19.81
CA ARG A 314 4.20 27.77 -19.65
C ARG A 314 2.92 28.42 -19.18
N CYS A 315 1.81 27.97 -19.74
CA CYS A 315 0.48 28.28 -19.25
C CYS A 315 0.23 27.53 -17.95
N VAL A 316 0.16 28.25 -16.84
CA VAL A 316 -0.04 27.70 -15.50
C VAL A 316 -1.37 28.15 -14.90
N PRO A 317 -1.97 27.33 -14.01
CA PRO A 317 -3.09 27.77 -13.18
C PRO A 317 -2.70 28.96 -12.29
N THR A 318 -3.67 29.82 -11.95
CA THR A 318 -3.44 30.93 -11.02
C THR A 318 -2.87 30.47 -9.67
N ALA A 319 -3.33 29.32 -9.15
CA ALA A 319 -2.80 28.73 -7.93
C ALA A 319 -1.31 28.35 -8.05
N ALA A 320 -0.87 27.85 -9.21
CA ALA A 320 0.52 27.51 -9.50
C ALA A 320 1.44 28.71 -9.63
N ALA A 321 0.91 29.86 -10.05
CA ALA A 321 1.66 31.10 -10.08
C ALA A 321 1.86 31.71 -8.68
N GLY A 322 1.09 31.28 -7.67
CA GLY A 322 1.21 31.77 -6.29
C GLY A 322 1.16 33.29 -6.20
N SER A 323 2.08 33.88 -5.44
CA SER A 323 2.18 35.34 -5.28
C SER A 323 2.62 36.08 -6.54
N ALA A 324 3.19 35.39 -7.53
CA ALA A 324 3.55 36.00 -8.82
C ALA A 324 2.34 36.16 -9.75
N ALA A 325 1.19 35.55 -9.44
CA ALA A 325 0.03 35.52 -10.32
C ALA A 325 -0.41 36.91 -10.83
N SER A 326 -0.41 37.92 -9.96
CA SER A 326 -0.78 39.31 -10.32
C SER A 326 0.21 40.00 -11.27
N SER A 327 1.42 39.47 -11.38
CA SER A 327 2.48 40.00 -12.23
C SER A 327 2.59 39.26 -13.57
N LEU A 328 1.81 38.19 -13.76
CA LEU A 328 1.78 37.40 -14.99
C LEU A 328 0.57 37.81 -15.83
N GLY A 329 0.80 37.98 -17.14
CA GLY A 329 -0.27 38.18 -18.11
C GLY A 329 -0.71 36.84 -18.73
N PRO A 330 -1.86 36.83 -19.44
CA PRO A 330 -2.32 35.63 -20.13
C PRO A 330 -1.44 35.27 -21.34
N ALA A 331 -0.84 36.25 -22.03
CA ALA A 331 -0.22 36.03 -23.34
C ALA A 331 -1.15 35.23 -24.28
N THR A 332 -0.82 33.97 -24.59
CA THR A 332 -1.63 33.05 -25.40
C THR A 332 -2.41 32.03 -24.56
N CYS A 333 -2.30 32.09 -23.24
CA CYS A 333 -2.91 31.17 -22.30
C CYS A 333 -4.39 31.45 -22.07
N SER A 334 -5.17 30.40 -21.85
CA SER A 334 -6.62 30.47 -21.64
C SER A 334 -7.13 29.28 -20.82
N GLY A 335 -8.39 29.32 -20.40
CA GLY A 335 -9.02 28.23 -19.65
C GLY A 335 -8.45 28.05 -18.25
N GLU A 336 -8.20 26.80 -17.86
CA GLU A 336 -7.73 26.41 -16.52
C GLU A 336 -6.28 26.82 -16.20
N THR A 337 -5.53 27.24 -17.21
CA THR A 337 -4.14 27.67 -17.09
C THR A 337 -3.94 29.08 -17.62
N PRO A 338 -4.61 30.10 -17.06
CA PRO A 338 -4.78 31.39 -17.72
C PRO A 338 -3.53 32.28 -17.70
N LEU A 339 -2.43 31.90 -17.04
CA LEU A 339 -1.26 32.75 -16.85
C LEU A 339 -0.04 32.18 -17.57
N CYS A 340 0.69 33.01 -18.31
CA CYS A 340 1.96 32.63 -18.90
C CYS A 340 3.10 32.90 -17.91
N ALA A 341 3.70 31.84 -17.36
CA ALA A 341 4.83 31.92 -16.44
C ALA A 341 6.16 31.61 -17.16
N PRO A 342 7.27 32.31 -16.83
CA PRO A 342 8.61 31.95 -17.31
C PRO A 342 8.99 30.53 -16.95
N ASN A 343 9.69 29.84 -17.86
CA ASN A 343 10.18 28.47 -17.63
C ASN A 343 11.03 28.38 -16.35
N GLU A 344 11.73 29.46 -15.99
CA GLU A 344 12.55 29.58 -14.79
C GLU A 344 11.70 29.56 -13.52
N PHE A 345 10.52 30.19 -13.54
CA PHE A 345 9.64 30.26 -12.37
C PHE A 345 8.87 28.97 -12.15
N VAL A 346 8.68 28.19 -13.21
CA VAL A 346 8.07 26.86 -13.13
C VAL A 346 9.12 25.76 -13.02
N GLY A 347 10.41 26.08 -12.83
CA GLY A 347 11.47 25.10 -12.59
C GLY A 347 11.78 24.19 -13.78
N ILE A 348 11.47 24.62 -15.00
CA ILE A 348 11.79 23.89 -16.25
C ILE A 348 13.21 24.23 -16.71
N SER A 349 13.63 25.48 -16.53
CA SER A 349 14.99 25.97 -16.82
C SER A 349 15.60 26.59 -15.56
N LYS A 350 16.93 26.55 -15.46
CA LYS A 350 17.63 27.29 -14.41
C LYS A 350 17.66 28.78 -14.78
N PRO A 351 17.28 29.69 -13.88
CA PRO A 351 17.38 31.11 -14.15
C PRO A 351 18.82 31.55 -14.33
N ARG A 352 19.08 32.34 -15.37
CA ARG A 352 20.37 33.00 -15.57
C ARG A 352 20.43 34.25 -14.70
N ALA A 353 21.41 34.34 -13.82
CA ALA A 353 21.65 35.54 -13.02
C ALA A 353 22.05 36.73 -13.92
N CYS A 354 21.66 37.93 -13.51
CA CYS A 354 22.00 39.17 -14.18
C CYS A 354 22.27 40.31 -13.19
N LYS A 355 22.88 41.38 -13.69
CA LYS A 355 23.09 42.61 -12.90
C LYS A 355 22.27 43.74 -13.48
N ALA A 356 21.23 44.15 -12.77
CA ALA A 356 20.44 45.32 -13.12
C ALA A 356 21.28 46.57 -12.84
N ARG A 357 21.39 47.47 -13.83
CA ARG A 357 22.26 48.66 -13.79
C ARG A 357 21.99 49.60 -12.60
N LEU A 358 20.79 49.55 -12.02
CA LEU A 358 20.33 50.41 -10.92
C LEU A 358 19.87 49.65 -9.65
N SER A 359 19.67 48.33 -9.73
CA SER A 359 18.90 47.60 -8.70
C SER A 359 19.61 46.37 -8.11
N GLY A 360 20.85 46.10 -8.52
CA GLY A 360 21.65 44.98 -8.00
C GLY A 360 21.44 43.68 -8.77
N ASN A 361 21.58 42.54 -8.08
CA ASN A 361 21.42 41.21 -8.68
C ASN A 361 19.96 40.96 -9.09
N GLY A 362 19.79 40.22 -10.17
CA GLY A 362 18.51 39.82 -10.74
C GLY A 362 18.62 38.50 -11.49
N VAL A 363 17.52 38.10 -12.13
CA VAL A 363 17.50 36.98 -13.07
C VAL A 363 16.95 37.42 -14.42
N CYS A 364 17.46 36.82 -15.48
CA CYS A 364 17.00 37.04 -16.83
C CYS A 364 15.68 36.32 -17.06
N LEU A 365 14.69 37.07 -17.52
CA LEU A 365 13.37 36.56 -17.88
C LEU A 365 13.04 36.99 -19.30
N SER A 366 12.30 36.15 -20.02
CA SER A 366 11.87 36.47 -21.37
C SER A 366 10.97 37.72 -21.40
N ARG A 367 11.27 38.64 -22.32
CA ARG A 367 10.50 39.87 -22.56
C ARG A 367 9.01 39.62 -22.77
N CYS A 368 8.67 38.56 -23.49
CA CYS A 368 7.31 38.33 -23.93
C CYS A 368 6.36 37.88 -22.79
N ILE A 369 6.90 37.58 -21.61
CA ILE A 369 6.14 37.25 -20.39
C ILE A 369 5.88 38.49 -19.53
N ILE A 370 6.77 39.48 -19.64
CA ILE A 370 6.74 40.75 -18.88
C ILE A 370 5.81 41.79 -19.53
N THR A 371 5.32 41.54 -20.74
CA THR A 371 4.63 42.56 -21.52
C THR A 371 3.16 42.76 -21.14
N LYS A 372 2.92 43.98 -20.64
CA LYS A 372 1.69 44.77 -20.52
C LYS A 372 0.99 44.72 -19.16
N GLY A 373 1.54 45.49 -18.21
CA GLY A 373 0.75 46.08 -17.12
C GLY A 373 1.23 45.84 -15.69
N GLY A 374 2.28 45.03 -15.47
CA GLY A 374 2.73 44.64 -14.12
C GLY A 374 3.93 45.44 -13.57
N ILE A 375 4.37 45.02 -12.37
CA ILE A 375 5.49 45.54 -11.55
C ILE A 375 6.83 45.61 -12.34
N PHE A 376 6.90 44.94 -13.48
CA PHE A 376 8.06 44.85 -14.37
C PHE A 376 8.08 45.90 -15.50
N ALA A 377 7.13 46.86 -15.52
CA ALA A 377 7.19 48.02 -16.39
C ALA A 377 8.42 48.88 -16.03
N GLY A 378 9.48 48.79 -16.84
CA GLY A 378 10.76 49.49 -16.62
C GLY A 378 11.95 48.58 -16.35
N LEU A 379 11.79 47.25 -16.45
CA LEU A 379 12.96 46.38 -16.50
C LEU A 379 13.83 46.69 -17.71
N ILE A 380 15.15 46.64 -17.52
CA ILE A 380 16.15 46.79 -18.58
C ILE A 380 16.81 45.44 -18.84
N GLN A 381 17.37 45.26 -20.05
CA GLN A 381 18.07 44.04 -20.44
C GLN A 381 19.23 43.69 -19.49
N GLY A 382 19.98 44.70 -19.02
CA GLY A 382 21.13 44.46 -18.14
C GLY A 382 22.18 43.59 -18.84
N SER A 383 22.61 42.51 -18.18
CA SER A 383 23.53 41.50 -18.73
C SER A 383 22.82 40.29 -19.35
N CYS A 384 21.52 40.39 -19.61
CA CYS A 384 20.74 39.33 -20.25
C CYS A 384 20.88 39.36 -21.77
N GLU A 385 20.53 38.24 -22.42
CA GLU A 385 20.55 38.16 -23.89
C GLU A 385 19.45 39.04 -24.51
N ASP A 386 19.54 39.16 -25.82
CA ASP A 386 18.50 39.78 -26.61
C ASP A 386 17.18 39.01 -26.41
N GLU A 387 16.08 39.75 -26.29
CA GLU A 387 14.75 39.24 -25.88
C GLU A 387 14.56 38.86 -24.41
N GLU A 388 15.50 39.23 -23.54
CA GLU A 388 15.37 39.09 -22.09
C GLU A 388 15.43 40.44 -21.35
N LEU A 389 14.95 40.43 -20.11
CA LEU A 389 15.03 41.54 -19.18
C LEU A 389 15.55 41.04 -17.84
N CYS A 390 16.38 41.85 -17.20
CA CYS A 390 16.93 41.56 -15.89
C CYS A 390 15.92 41.97 -14.81
N ALA A 391 15.21 41.01 -14.23
CA ALA A 391 14.27 41.21 -13.14
C ALA A 391 15.01 41.25 -11.78
N PRO A 392 14.99 42.37 -11.04
CA PRO A 392 15.65 42.48 -9.75
C PRO A 392 15.10 41.47 -8.75
N CYS A 393 15.98 40.83 -7.99
CA CYS A 393 15.60 39.80 -7.02
C CYS A 393 14.61 40.28 -5.96
N LYS A 394 14.64 41.57 -5.62
CA LYS A 394 13.70 42.19 -4.67
C LYS A 394 12.25 42.21 -5.15
N GLN A 395 12.01 42.02 -6.45
CA GLN A 395 10.67 42.02 -7.05
C GLN A 395 10.16 40.61 -7.36
N LEU A 396 10.95 39.58 -7.04
CA LEU A 396 10.62 38.19 -7.33
C LEU A 396 10.15 37.46 -6.08
N PRO A 397 9.37 36.37 -6.22
CA PRO A 397 8.98 35.54 -5.09
C PRO A 397 10.19 35.14 -4.24
N PRO A 398 10.06 35.16 -2.89
CA PRO A 398 11.09 34.63 -2.01
C PRO A 398 11.51 33.21 -2.41
N GLY A 399 12.81 32.95 -2.40
CA GLY A 399 13.36 31.63 -2.77
C GLY A 399 13.59 31.42 -4.26
N THR A 400 13.33 32.39 -5.14
CA THR A 400 13.66 32.30 -6.57
C THR A 400 15.13 31.94 -6.74
N GLU A 401 15.41 30.85 -7.46
CA GLU A 401 16.77 30.40 -7.75
C GLU A 401 17.54 31.51 -8.51
N GLY A 402 18.82 31.71 -8.21
CA GLY A 402 19.59 32.85 -8.75
C GLY A 402 19.39 34.19 -8.02
N CYS A 403 18.49 34.25 -7.04
CA CYS A 403 18.24 35.41 -6.18
C CYS A 403 18.57 35.23 -4.70
N GLN A 404 19.13 34.07 -4.34
CA GLN A 404 19.56 33.72 -2.98
C GLN A 404 21.04 34.03 -2.77
#